data_AF-A0A1Y1W935-F1
#
_entry.id   AF-A0A1Y1W935-F1
#
_cell.length_a   1.000
_cell.length_b   1.000
_cell.length_c   1.000
_cell.angle_alpha   90.00
_cell.angle_beta   90.00
_cell.angle_gamma   90.00
#
_symmetry.space_group_name_H-M   'P 1'
#
loop_
_entity.id
_entity.type
_entity.pdbx_description
1 polymer ?
#
loop_
_entity_poly.entity_id
_entity_poly.type
_entity_poly.pdbx_seq_one_letter_code
_entity_poly.pdbx_strand_id
1 'polypeptide(L)'
;MGKDSNTNAERRPMPRSMGFESRTQHAYKGKIIKQRIERNQKAHVKRKFYKTVKDDVTEQSEYYKGLLKDSEDGKEDDKEKMPAQESDSKEEEAGFSLFTGKSVSAKIVDKKTDKSAGKAAGKAPSAEKRKPRTNPYQKILDAREKEMARKQEEREQREKEIKQATKRRNKYEHDRKVLRKKHNARTSKGQPVLANQITDLLGKIRKMNHKKN
;
A
#
# COMPACT_ATOMS: atom_id res chain seq x y z
N MET A 1 -44.48 71.34 -7.93
CA MET A 1 -43.82 70.25 -8.69
C MET A 1 -42.33 70.30 -8.42
N GLY A 2 -41.76 69.27 -7.83
CA GLY A 2 -40.33 69.17 -7.52
C GLY A 2 -40.12 67.88 -6.73
N LYS A 3 -39.57 66.87 -7.41
CA LYS A 3 -39.61 65.45 -7.05
C LYS A 3 -38.62 65.11 -5.93
N ASP A 4 -39.07 64.25 -5.02
CA ASP A 4 -38.23 63.48 -4.10
C ASP A 4 -37.30 62.54 -4.88
N SER A 5 -35.99 62.60 -4.63
CA SER A 5 -35.03 61.58 -5.07
C SER A 5 -34.24 61.06 -3.88
N ASN A 6 -34.84 60.05 -3.26
CA ASN A 6 -34.28 59.19 -2.24
C ASN A 6 -33.16 58.32 -2.85
N THR A 7 -31.91 58.80 -2.84
CA THR A 7 -30.74 58.02 -3.29
C THR A 7 -30.14 57.23 -2.15
N ASN A 8 -30.85 56.20 -1.70
CA ASN A 8 -30.29 55.16 -0.81
C ASN A 8 -30.19 53.82 -1.54
N ALA A 9 -29.71 53.86 -2.78
CA ALA A 9 -29.45 52.70 -3.60
C ALA A 9 -28.01 52.20 -3.35
N GLU A 10 -27.93 51.02 -2.75
CA GLU A 10 -26.90 50.02 -3.04
C GLU A 10 -25.43 50.36 -2.72
N ARG A 11 -25.12 50.53 -1.43
CA ARG A 11 -23.79 50.10 -0.93
C ARG A 11 -23.74 48.58 -0.86
N ARG A 12 -23.61 47.91 -2.02
CA ARG A 12 -23.28 46.49 -2.07
C ARG A 12 -21.89 46.29 -1.44
N PRO A 13 -21.72 45.40 -0.46
CA PRO A 13 -20.39 45.04 0.02
C PRO A 13 -19.63 44.42 -1.16
N MET A 14 -18.54 45.07 -1.57
CA MET A 14 -17.60 44.50 -2.54
C MET A 14 -17.22 43.08 -2.07
N PRO A 15 -17.16 42.09 -2.97
CA PRO A 15 -16.71 40.75 -2.60
C PRO A 15 -15.32 40.86 -1.99
N ARG A 16 -15.22 40.55 -0.69
CA ARG A 16 -13.94 40.43 0.01
C ARG A 16 -13.05 39.52 -0.82
N SER A 17 -11.85 40.02 -1.14
CA SER A 17 -10.81 39.32 -1.88
C SER A 17 -10.81 37.83 -1.55
N MET A 18 -11.11 37.00 -2.55
CA MET A 18 -11.01 35.55 -2.47
C MET A 18 -9.67 35.18 -1.84
N GLY A 19 -9.76 34.47 -0.71
CA GLY A 19 -8.65 34.23 0.20
C GLY A 19 -7.41 33.68 -0.50
N PHE A 20 -6.26 34.15 -0.02
CA PHE A 20 -4.91 33.67 -0.29
C PHE A 20 -4.76 32.13 -0.23
N GLU A 21 -5.66 31.45 0.48
CA GLU A 21 -5.71 30.00 0.62
C GLU A 21 -6.09 29.25 -0.68
N SER A 22 -6.90 29.86 -1.55
CA SER A 22 -7.32 29.23 -2.82
C SER A 22 -6.17 29.08 -3.83
N ARG A 23 -5.21 30.02 -3.87
CA ARG A 23 -4.03 29.91 -4.74
C ARG A 23 -3.11 28.75 -4.36
N THR A 24 -3.03 28.39 -3.07
CA THR A 24 -2.11 27.34 -2.60
C THR A 24 -2.60 25.92 -2.90
N GLN A 25 -3.91 25.69 -2.91
CA GLN A 25 -4.48 24.37 -3.21
C GLN A 25 -4.35 24.00 -4.70
N HIS A 26 -4.52 24.96 -5.61
CA HIS A 26 -4.34 24.73 -7.05
C HIS A 26 -2.87 24.47 -7.43
N ALA A 27 -1.93 25.16 -6.80
CA ALA A 27 -0.50 24.94 -7.00
C ALA A 27 -0.03 23.55 -6.52
N TYR A 28 -0.58 23.07 -5.39
CA TYR A 28 -0.27 21.72 -4.87
C TYR A 28 -0.83 20.60 -5.78
N LYS A 29 -2.08 20.77 -6.27
CA LYS A 29 -2.69 19.84 -7.24
C LYS A 29 -1.89 19.75 -8.55
N GLY A 30 -1.40 20.88 -9.07
CA GLY A 30 -0.53 20.90 -10.26
C GLY A 30 0.78 20.13 -10.07
N LYS A 31 1.42 20.25 -8.90
CA LYS A 31 2.64 19.49 -8.56
C LYS A 31 2.40 17.98 -8.53
N ILE A 32 1.26 17.53 -7.98
CA ILE A 32 0.88 16.11 -7.94
C ILE A 32 0.65 15.57 -9.35
N ILE A 33 -0.07 16.32 -10.20
CA ILE A 33 -0.32 15.95 -11.60
C ILE A 33 1.00 15.83 -12.36
N LYS A 34 1.92 16.80 -12.20
CA LYS A 34 3.24 16.76 -12.84
C LYS A 34 4.05 15.53 -12.42
N GLN A 35 4.10 15.24 -11.11
CA GLN A 35 4.77 14.03 -10.62
C GLN A 35 4.14 12.74 -11.16
N ARG A 36 2.81 12.71 -11.34
CA ARG A 36 2.11 11.55 -11.93
C ARG A 36 2.51 11.35 -13.39
N ILE A 37 2.54 12.43 -14.18
CA ILE A 37 2.96 12.39 -15.59
C ILE A 37 4.42 11.94 -15.70
N GLU A 38 5.32 12.51 -14.90
CA GLU A 38 6.75 12.13 -14.88
C GLU A 38 6.95 10.65 -14.51
N ARG A 39 6.23 10.13 -13.51
CA ARG A 39 6.28 8.70 -13.16
C ARG A 39 5.80 7.82 -14.31
N ASN A 40 4.70 8.18 -14.97
CA ASN A 40 4.18 7.43 -16.12
C ASN A 40 5.16 7.44 -17.30
N GLN A 41 5.79 8.59 -17.58
CA GLN A 41 6.82 8.68 -18.62
C GLN A 41 8.04 7.82 -18.30
N LYS A 42 8.56 7.87 -17.05
CA LYS A 42 9.67 7.02 -16.61
C LYS A 42 9.34 5.53 -16.72
N ALA A 43 8.13 5.13 -16.31
CA ALA A 43 7.68 3.75 -16.43
C ALA A 43 7.58 3.30 -17.89
N HIS A 44 7.09 4.16 -18.79
CA HIS A 44 7.02 3.88 -20.22
C HIS A 44 8.40 3.77 -20.87
N VAL A 45 9.34 4.67 -20.55
CA VAL A 45 10.74 4.59 -20.99
C VAL A 45 11.39 3.31 -20.49
N LYS A 46 11.20 2.97 -19.20
CA LYS A 46 11.70 1.73 -18.62
C LYS A 46 11.13 0.51 -19.37
N ARG A 47 9.82 0.47 -19.61
CA ARG A 47 9.17 -0.61 -20.36
C ARG A 47 9.73 -0.75 -21.78
N LYS A 48 9.96 0.36 -22.49
CA LYS A 48 10.58 0.36 -23.82
C LYS A 48 12.01 -0.17 -23.77
N PHE A 49 12.82 0.31 -22.83
CA PHE A 49 14.21 -0.12 -22.65
C PHE A 49 14.32 -1.63 -22.35
N TYR A 50 13.52 -2.15 -21.41
CA TYR A 50 13.54 -3.59 -21.12
C TYR A 50 12.92 -4.44 -22.23
N LYS A 51 12.09 -3.87 -23.10
CA LYS A 51 11.61 -4.57 -24.29
C LYS A 51 12.74 -4.71 -25.30
N THR A 52 13.42 -3.62 -25.65
CA THR A 52 14.54 -3.65 -26.60
C THR A 52 15.70 -4.51 -26.09
N VAL A 53 16.08 -4.38 -24.81
CA VAL A 53 17.16 -5.21 -24.25
C VAL A 53 16.78 -6.70 -24.21
N LYS A 54 15.51 -7.04 -24.02
CA LYS A 54 15.06 -8.44 -24.12
C LYS A 54 15.11 -8.94 -25.56
N ASP A 55 14.69 -8.11 -26.51
CA ASP A 55 14.74 -8.43 -27.94
C ASP A 55 16.22 -8.64 -28.37
N ASP A 56 17.16 -7.77 -27.95
CA ASP A 56 18.60 -7.89 -28.22
C ASP A 56 19.22 -9.16 -27.60
N VAL A 57 18.82 -9.52 -26.38
CA VAL A 57 19.26 -10.76 -25.71
C VAL A 57 18.70 -11.99 -26.42
N THR A 58 17.46 -11.95 -26.91
CA THR A 58 16.90 -13.05 -27.70
C THR A 58 17.62 -13.20 -29.03
N GLU A 59 17.91 -12.12 -29.75
CA GLU A 59 18.66 -12.13 -31.00
C GLU A 59 20.09 -12.67 -30.81
N GLN A 60 20.79 -12.24 -29.76
CA GLN A 60 22.09 -12.80 -29.41
C GLN A 60 21.98 -14.29 -29.05
N SER A 61 20.95 -14.71 -28.31
CA SER A 61 20.75 -16.13 -27.96
C SER A 61 20.44 -17.01 -29.17
N GLU A 62 19.74 -16.48 -30.18
CA GLU A 62 19.46 -17.18 -31.43
C GLU A 62 20.72 -17.29 -32.30
N TYR A 63 21.54 -16.24 -32.33
CA TYR A 63 22.85 -16.27 -33.00
C TYR A 63 23.77 -17.35 -32.42
N TYR A 64 23.92 -17.43 -31.10
CA TYR A 64 24.73 -18.48 -30.46
C TYR A 64 24.12 -19.88 -30.60
N LYS A 65 22.78 -20.01 -30.66
CA LYS A 65 22.11 -21.30 -30.96
C LYS A 65 22.36 -21.78 -32.40
N GLY A 66 22.51 -20.87 -33.35
CA GLY A 66 22.92 -21.19 -34.72
C GLY A 66 24.33 -21.75 -34.77
N LEU A 67 25.29 -21.07 -34.12
CA LEU A 67 26.69 -21.53 -34.04
C LEU A 67 26.84 -22.89 -33.35
N LEU A 68 26.02 -23.19 -32.33
CA LEU A 68 26.08 -24.47 -31.62
C LEU A 68 25.53 -25.65 -32.45
N LYS A 69 24.55 -25.39 -33.33
CA LYS A 69 23.95 -26.42 -34.20
C LYS A 69 24.87 -26.85 -35.34
N ASP A 70 25.71 -25.95 -35.83
CA ASP A 70 26.71 -26.26 -36.86
C ASP A 70 27.95 -26.97 -36.29
N SER A 71 28.01 -27.15 -34.95
CA SER A 71 29.14 -27.76 -34.23
C SER A 71 28.85 -29.19 -33.73
N GLU A 72 27.64 -29.73 -33.91
CA GLU A 72 27.23 -31.07 -33.42
C GLU A 72 27.54 -32.23 -34.39
N ASP A 73 28.52 -32.06 -35.29
CA ASP A 73 29.18 -33.16 -36.01
C ASP A 73 30.67 -33.21 -35.62
N GLY A 74 30.98 -33.45 -34.34
CA GLY A 74 32.39 -33.54 -33.95
C GLY A 74 32.73 -33.69 -32.47
N LYS A 75 32.61 -34.92 -31.97
CA LYS A 75 33.47 -35.58 -30.96
C LYS A 75 33.38 -35.21 -29.48
N GLU A 76 33.61 -36.29 -28.72
CA GLU A 76 33.60 -36.51 -27.27
C GLU A 76 34.70 -35.78 -26.49
N ASP A 77 34.46 -35.76 -25.17
CA ASP A 77 35.40 -35.59 -24.05
C ASP A 77 36.02 -34.19 -23.84
N ASP A 78 35.49 -33.44 -22.87
CA ASP A 78 36.17 -33.34 -21.58
C ASP A 78 35.28 -32.74 -20.48
N LYS A 79 35.36 -33.31 -19.27
CA LYS A 79 34.63 -32.87 -18.08
C LYS A 79 35.51 -31.90 -17.28
N GLU A 80 35.32 -30.60 -17.44
CA GLU A 80 35.78 -29.63 -16.44
C GLU A 80 34.62 -28.94 -15.72
N LYS A 81 34.57 -29.20 -14.42
CA LYS A 81 33.75 -28.54 -13.41
C LYS A 81 33.96 -27.03 -13.43
N MET A 82 32.89 -26.26 -13.60
CA MET A 82 32.84 -24.86 -13.22
C MET A 82 31.91 -24.67 -12.00
N PRO A 83 32.29 -23.82 -11.03
CA PRO A 83 31.60 -23.67 -9.75
C PRO A 83 30.28 -22.89 -9.91
N ALA A 84 29.27 -23.36 -9.17
CA ALA A 84 27.96 -22.73 -9.07
C ALA A 84 28.06 -21.32 -8.44
N GLN A 85 27.67 -20.30 -9.20
CA GLN A 85 27.35 -18.97 -8.66
C GLN A 85 25.86 -18.91 -8.31
N GLU A 86 25.59 -18.88 -7.01
CA GLU A 86 24.30 -18.49 -6.44
C GLU A 86 23.99 -17.03 -6.84
N SER A 87 22.89 -16.81 -7.56
CA SER A 87 22.28 -15.49 -7.70
C SER A 87 20.82 -15.56 -7.28
N ASP A 88 20.62 -15.29 -5.99
CA ASP A 88 19.35 -14.97 -5.35
C ASP A 88 18.73 -13.74 -6.04
N SER A 89 17.80 -13.98 -6.96
CA SER A 89 16.99 -12.93 -7.60
C SER A 89 15.51 -13.18 -7.32
N LYS A 90 15.06 -12.56 -6.22
CA LYS A 90 13.66 -12.39 -5.84
C LYS A 90 12.89 -11.73 -6.99
N GLU A 91 12.09 -12.52 -7.68
CA GLU A 91 11.04 -12.04 -8.56
C GLU A 91 9.90 -11.46 -7.72
N GLU A 92 9.79 -10.13 -7.69
CA GLU A 92 8.55 -9.47 -7.32
C GLU A 92 7.56 -9.57 -8.48
N GLU A 93 6.72 -10.61 -8.46
CA GLU A 93 5.48 -10.65 -9.24
C GLU A 93 4.54 -9.53 -8.75
N ALA A 94 4.58 -8.40 -9.44
CA ALA A 94 3.53 -7.39 -9.39
C ALA A 94 2.26 -7.94 -10.09
N GLY A 95 1.49 -8.74 -9.34
CA GLY A 95 0.15 -9.16 -9.70
C GLY A 95 -0.80 -7.97 -9.86
N PHE A 96 -0.96 -7.53 -11.10
CA PHE A 96 -1.98 -6.59 -11.56
C PHE A 96 -3.36 -7.26 -11.47
N SER A 97 -4.04 -7.10 -10.33
CA SER A 97 -5.45 -7.47 -10.18
C SER A 97 -6.35 -6.34 -10.67
N LEU A 98 -6.81 -6.49 -11.91
CA LEU A 98 -7.93 -5.76 -12.49
C LEU A 98 -9.23 -6.38 -11.95
N PHE A 99 -9.81 -5.85 -10.87
CA PHE A 99 -11.14 -6.24 -10.39
C PHE A 99 -12.13 -5.08 -10.53
N THR A 100 -12.69 -4.95 -11.73
CA THR A 100 -14.00 -4.33 -11.93
C THR A 100 -15.07 -5.39 -11.68
N GLY A 101 -15.71 -5.35 -10.51
CA GLY A 101 -16.78 -6.28 -10.16
C GLY A 101 -17.89 -5.57 -9.42
N LYS A 102 -18.74 -4.88 -10.17
CA LYS A 102 -20.03 -4.36 -9.70
C LYS A 102 -21.03 -5.52 -9.84
N SER A 103 -21.17 -6.37 -8.82
CA SER A 103 -22.22 -7.39 -8.78
C SER A 103 -23.22 -7.04 -7.69
N VAL A 104 -24.44 -6.76 -8.14
CA VAL A 104 -25.60 -6.48 -7.32
C VAL A 104 -26.10 -7.82 -6.76
N SER A 105 -26.25 -7.86 -5.44
CA SER A 105 -26.68 -9.01 -4.64
C SER A 105 -28.09 -9.51 -5.03
N ALA A 106 -28.17 -10.71 -5.59
CA ALA A 106 -29.43 -11.46 -5.69
C ALA A 106 -29.69 -12.17 -4.34
N LYS A 107 -30.79 -11.81 -3.69
CA LYS A 107 -31.33 -12.49 -2.51
C LYS A 107 -31.89 -13.85 -2.92
N ILE A 108 -31.25 -14.94 -2.50
CA ILE A 108 -31.85 -16.27 -2.53
C ILE A 108 -32.52 -16.49 -1.18
N VAL A 109 -33.85 -16.60 -1.21
CA VAL A 109 -34.71 -16.88 -0.06
C VAL A 109 -34.82 -18.40 0.09
N ASP A 110 -34.29 -18.93 1.18
CA ASP A 110 -34.46 -20.32 1.58
C ASP A 110 -35.94 -20.64 1.86
N LYS A 111 -36.55 -21.45 0.99
CA LYS A 111 -37.86 -22.05 1.24
C LYS A 111 -37.65 -23.47 1.80
N LYS A 112 -37.96 -23.59 3.08
CA LYS A 112 -37.96 -24.82 3.88
C LYS A 112 -38.77 -25.93 3.22
N THR A 113 -38.19 -27.13 3.26
CA THR A 113 -38.79 -28.42 2.94
C THR A 113 -39.61 -28.92 4.12
N ASP A 114 -40.92 -29.11 3.93
CA ASP A 114 -41.73 -29.98 4.78
C ASP A 114 -42.23 -31.15 3.91
N LYS A 115 -41.61 -32.33 4.08
CA LYS A 115 -42.18 -33.61 3.67
C LYS A 115 -42.05 -34.61 4.81
N SER A 116 -43.19 -34.82 5.46
CA SER A 116 -43.43 -35.77 6.53
C SER A 116 -43.44 -37.22 6.06
N ALA A 117 -42.76 -38.05 6.84
CA ALA A 117 -43.13 -39.39 7.32
C ALA A 117 -43.88 -40.36 6.39
N GLY A 118 -43.19 -41.46 6.05
CA GLY A 118 -43.78 -42.75 5.67
C GLY A 118 -42.82 -43.89 6.07
N LYS A 119 -43.14 -44.60 7.15
CA LYS A 119 -42.48 -45.83 7.63
C LYS A 119 -42.70 -46.99 6.64
N ALA A 120 -41.67 -47.81 6.41
CA ALA A 120 -41.65 -49.23 6.80
C ALA A 120 -40.52 -50.05 6.14
N ALA A 121 -39.97 -50.97 6.94
CA ALA A 121 -39.40 -52.27 6.58
C ALA A 121 -38.16 -52.33 5.66
N GLY A 122 -37.03 -52.69 6.27
CA GLY A 122 -35.81 -53.10 5.56
C GLY A 122 -34.55 -52.94 6.42
N LYS A 123 -34.42 -53.72 7.50
CA LYS A 123 -33.14 -53.89 8.22
C LYS A 123 -32.20 -54.71 7.32
N ALA A 124 -31.53 -54.03 6.39
CA ALA A 124 -30.35 -54.57 5.71
C ALA A 124 -29.13 -54.43 6.65
N PRO A 125 -28.16 -55.36 6.60
CA PRO A 125 -27.01 -55.33 7.48
C PRO A 125 -26.23 -54.04 7.27
N SER A 126 -25.85 -53.42 8.39
CA SER A 126 -24.98 -52.25 8.54
C SER A 126 -23.92 -52.19 7.44
N ALA A 127 -24.20 -51.45 6.37
CA ALA A 127 -23.19 -51.08 5.40
C ALA A 127 -22.22 -50.15 6.12
N GLU A 128 -21.04 -50.67 6.46
CA GLU A 128 -19.90 -49.86 6.91
C GLU A 128 -19.82 -48.64 6.01
N LYS A 129 -20.06 -47.45 6.61
CA LYS A 129 -19.99 -46.18 5.90
C LYS A 129 -18.57 -46.06 5.37
N ARG A 130 -18.37 -46.42 4.10
CA ARG A 130 -17.09 -46.28 3.41
C ARG A 130 -16.60 -44.87 3.64
N LYS A 131 -15.41 -44.73 4.21
CA LYS A 131 -14.80 -43.41 4.42
C LYS A 131 -14.83 -42.69 3.06
N PRO A 132 -15.35 -41.45 3.01
CA PRO A 132 -15.37 -40.70 1.76
C PRO A 132 -13.94 -40.69 1.21
N ARG A 133 -13.78 -41.06 -0.06
CA ARG A 133 -12.47 -41.04 -0.71
C ARG A 133 -11.94 -39.60 -0.61
N THR A 134 -10.82 -39.42 0.09
CA THR A 134 -10.20 -38.12 0.27
C THR A 134 -9.83 -37.56 -1.10
N ASN A 135 -10.30 -36.35 -1.40
CA ASN A 135 -9.94 -35.67 -2.64
C ASN A 135 -8.40 -35.52 -2.70
N PRO A 136 -7.73 -36.00 -3.75
CA PRO A 136 -6.26 -35.95 -3.84
C PRO A 136 -5.69 -34.53 -3.76
N TYR A 137 -6.48 -33.50 -4.08
CA TYR A 137 -6.06 -32.10 -4.05
C TYR A 137 -6.34 -31.39 -2.72
N GLN A 138 -7.06 -32.01 -1.78
CA GLN A 138 -7.48 -31.34 -0.53
C GLN A 138 -6.28 -30.81 0.26
N LYS A 139 -5.21 -31.60 0.38
CA LYS A 139 -3.98 -31.18 1.08
C LYS A 139 -3.29 -29.98 0.42
N ILE A 140 -3.37 -29.89 -0.92
CA ILE A 140 -2.78 -28.79 -1.69
C ILE A 140 -3.60 -27.51 -1.48
N LEU A 141 -4.92 -27.63 -1.43
CA LEU A 141 -5.82 -26.51 -1.12
C LEU A 141 -5.58 -26.01 0.31
N ASP A 142 -5.55 -26.90 1.30
CA ASP A 142 -5.32 -26.55 2.70
C ASP A 142 -3.94 -25.86 2.90
N ALA A 143 -2.91 -26.33 2.20
CA ALA A 143 -1.58 -25.72 2.25
C ALA A 143 -1.60 -24.29 1.67
N ARG A 144 -2.28 -24.10 0.53
CA ARG A 144 -2.44 -22.80 -0.11
C ARG A 144 -3.24 -21.82 0.74
N GLU A 145 -4.31 -22.28 1.38
CA GLU A 145 -5.13 -21.45 2.28
C GLU A 145 -4.32 -21.00 3.49
N LYS A 146 -3.55 -21.89 4.11
CA LYS A 146 -2.66 -21.54 5.23
C LYS A 146 -1.57 -20.55 4.81
N GLU A 147 -1.01 -20.70 3.61
CA GLU A 147 -0.01 -19.76 3.11
C GLU A 147 -0.61 -18.37 2.85
N MET A 148 -1.81 -18.31 2.26
CA MET A 148 -2.53 -17.06 2.05
C MET A 148 -2.92 -16.38 3.36
N ALA A 149 -3.39 -17.15 4.35
CA ALA A 149 -3.71 -16.65 5.68
C ALA A 149 -2.47 -16.05 6.37
N ARG A 150 -1.33 -16.75 6.35
CA ARG A 150 -0.06 -16.23 6.88
C ARG A 150 0.38 -14.94 6.20
N LYS A 151 0.30 -14.88 4.87
CA LYS A 151 0.63 -13.66 4.10
C LYS A 151 -0.30 -12.49 4.44
N GLN A 152 -1.58 -12.76 4.70
CA GLN A 152 -2.54 -11.72 5.12
C GLN A 152 -2.24 -11.22 6.54
N GLU A 153 -2.00 -12.13 7.49
CA GLU A 153 -1.62 -11.78 8.86
C GLU A 153 -0.34 -10.92 8.90
N GLU A 154 0.67 -11.29 8.11
CA GLU A 154 1.92 -10.52 8.01
C GLU A 154 1.67 -9.11 7.46
N ARG A 155 0.84 -8.97 6.42
CA ARG A 155 0.45 -7.65 5.88
C ARG A 155 -0.27 -6.81 6.92
N GLU A 156 -1.21 -7.40 7.65
CA GLU A 156 -1.92 -6.70 8.72
C GLU A 156 -0.99 -6.25 9.86
N GLN A 157 -0.04 -7.09 10.25
CA GLN A 157 0.96 -6.75 11.26
C GLN A 157 1.83 -5.57 10.79
N ARG A 158 2.36 -5.63 9.57
CA ARG A 158 3.14 -4.52 8.97
C ARG A 158 2.33 -3.24 8.90
N GLU A 159 1.06 -3.31 8.49
CA GLU A 159 0.19 -2.14 8.47
C GLU A 159 -0.04 -1.55 9.87
N LYS A 160 -0.25 -2.40 10.88
CA LYS A 160 -0.42 -1.97 12.27
C LYS A 160 0.84 -1.27 12.77
N GLU A 161 2.02 -1.82 12.48
CA GLU A 161 3.31 -1.21 12.83
C GLU A 161 3.49 0.15 12.16
N ILE A 162 3.23 0.25 10.86
CA ILE A 162 3.31 1.52 10.11
C ILE A 162 2.32 2.54 10.69
N LYS A 163 1.08 2.14 10.98
CA LYS A 163 0.06 3.01 11.60
C LYS A 163 0.50 3.47 12.99
N GLN A 164 1.18 2.63 13.77
CA GLN A 164 1.69 3.03 15.08
C GLN A 164 2.91 3.96 14.95
N ALA A 165 3.85 3.67 14.07
CA ALA A 165 5.03 4.51 13.81
C ALA A 165 4.62 5.91 13.32
N THR A 166 3.66 6.00 12.40
CA THR A 166 3.13 7.28 11.90
C THR A 166 2.44 8.07 13.01
N LYS A 167 1.64 7.44 13.86
CA LYS A 167 1.04 8.08 15.04
C LYS A 167 2.11 8.63 16.00
N ARG A 168 3.16 7.85 16.29
CA ARG A 168 4.28 8.29 17.15
C ARG A 168 5.01 9.48 16.55
N ARG A 169 5.28 9.45 15.24
CA ARG A 169 5.91 10.56 14.50
C ARG A 169 5.05 11.83 14.56
N ASN A 170 3.77 11.73 14.25
CA ASN A 170 2.85 12.87 14.26
C ASN A 170 2.74 13.49 15.65
N LYS A 171 2.69 12.65 16.70
CA LYS A 171 2.71 13.11 18.09
C LYS A 171 4.00 13.86 18.41
N TYR A 172 5.16 13.30 18.06
CA TYR A 172 6.45 13.96 18.25
C TYR A 172 6.53 15.31 17.53
N GLU A 173 6.09 15.39 16.27
CA GLU A 173 6.08 16.63 15.49
C GLU A 173 5.15 17.69 16.12
N HIS A 174 3.97 17.27 16.59
CA HIS A 174 3.05 18.12 17.31
C HIS A 174 3.68 18.68 18.60
N ASP A 175 4.22 17.80 19.44
CA ASP A 175 4.83 18.17 20.72
C ASP A 175 6.02 19.13 20.50
N ARG A 176 6.84 18.87 19.47
CA ARG A 176 7.93 19.76 19.05
C ARG A 176 7.42 21.15 18.65
N LYS A 177 6.31 21.22 17.91
CA LYS A 177 5.69 22.50 17.51
C LYS A 177 5.18 23.27 18.73
N VAL A 178 4.55 22.59 19.68
CA VAL A 178 4.09 23.18 20.95
C VAL A 178 5.26 23.70 21.77
N LEU A 179 6.33 22.91 21.91
CA LEU A 179 7.55 23.32 22.60
C LEU A 179 8.18 24.55 21.95
N ARG A 180 8.31 24.55 20.61
CA ARG A 180 8.79 25.74 19.88
C ARG A 180 7.94 26.97 20.15
N LYS A 181 6.61 26.85 20.14
CA LYS A 181 5.71 27.97 20.47
C LYS A 181 5.95 28.48 21.89
N LYS A 182 6.13 27.59 22.87
CA LYS A 182 6.41 27.96 24.27
C LYS A 182 7.76 28.66 24.43
N HIS A 183 8.80 28.14 23.77
CA HIS A 183 10.16 28.70 23.81
C HIS A 183 10.27 30.05 23.09
N ASN A 184 9.50 30.25 22.02
CA ASN A 184 9.46 31.49 21.26
C ASN A 184 8.40 32.48 21.78
N ALA A 185 7.69 32.13 22.86
CA ALA A 185 6.68 33.01 23.44
C ALA A 185 7.34 34.31 23.94
N ARG A 186 6.66 35.42 23.69
CA ARG A 186 7.08 36.76 24.10
C ARG A 186 6.01 37.40 24.98
N THR A 187 6.43 38.28 25.88
CA THR A 187 5.54 39.11 26.69
C THR A 187 4.83 40.14 25.81
N SER A 188 3.85 40.86 26.35
CA SER A 188 3.19 41.97 25.64
C SER A 188 4.17 43.05 25.17
N LYS A 189 5.30 43.21 25.89
CA LYS A 189 6.40 44.12 25.55
C LYS A 189 7.42 43.51 24.58
N GLY A 190 7.16 42.31 24.03
CA GLY A 190 8.02 41.65 23.06
C GLY A 190 9.25 40.93 23.64
N GLN A 191 9.44 40.92 24.96
CA GLN A 191 10.57 40.24 25.61
C GLN A 191 10.36 38.73 25.65
N PRO A 192 11.41 37.91 25.51
CA PRO A 192 11.28 36.45 25.58
C PRO A 192 10.83 35.99 26.98
N VAL A 193 9.92 35.01 27.03
CA VAL A 193 9.44 34.42 28.30
C VAL A 193 10.41 33.33 28.76
N LEU A 194 11.40 33.70 29.57
CA LEU A 194 12.48 32.80 30.02
C LEU A 194 12.00 31.68 30.97
N ALA A 195 10.88 31.86 31.66
CA ALA A 195 10.33 30.84 32.57
C ALA A 195 10.11 29.48 31.87
N ASN A 196 9.70 29.49 30.59
CA ASN A 196 9.50 28.28 29.80
C ASN A 196 10.83 27.57 29.46
N GLN A 197 11.90 28.35 29.26
CA GLN A 197 13.23 27.82 28.97
C GLN A 197 13.86 27.19 30.22
N ILE A 198 13.76 27.88 31.35
CA ILE A 198 14.28 27.43 32.64
C ILE A 198 13.58 26.14 33.09
N THR A 199 12.25 26.08 32.97
CA THR A 199 11.48 24.86 33.33
C THR A 199 11.86 23.64 32.49
N ASP A 200 12.05 23.81 31.17
CA ASP A 200 12.51 22.72 30.29
C ASP A 200 13.94 22.27 30.64
N LEU A 201 14.83 23.20 30.96
CA LEU A 201 16.21 22.91 31.38
C LEU A 201 16.26 22.13 32.70
N LEU A 202 15.52 22.59 33.72
CA LEU A 202 15.40 21.90 35.00
C LEU A 202 14.80 20.50 34.85
N GLY A 203 13.81 20.34 33.96
CA GLY A 203 13.24 19.03 33.63
C GLY A 203 14.26 18.08 33.02
N LYS A 204 15.17 18.57 32.15
CA LYS A 204 16.26 17.77 31.58
C LYS A 204 17.27 17.35 32.65
N ILE A 205 17.67 18.28 33.52
CA ILE A 205 18.60 18.00 34.63
C ILE A 205 18.03 16.90 35.54
N ARG A 206 16.76 17.00 35.95
CA ARG A 206 16.11 15.96 36.77
C ARG A 206 16.10 14.59 36.09
N LYS A 207 15.77 14.54 34.80
CA LYS A 207 15.78 13.28 34.02
C LYS A 207 17.18 12.67 33.91
N MET A 208 18.21 13.50 33.76
CA MET A 208 19.60 13.01 33.72
C MET A 208 20.02 12.43 35.07
N ASN A 209 19.63 13.07 36.18
CA ASN A 209 19.96 12.58 37.51
C ASN A 209 19.21 11.28 37.85
N HIS A 210 17.94 11.13 37.46
CA HIS A 210 17.19 9.89 37.67
C HIS A 210 17.66 8.70 36.82
N LYS A 211 18.39 8.93 35.72
CA LYS A 211 18.96 7.84 34.91
C LYS A 211 20.32 7.34 35.42
N LYS A 212 20.95 8.07 36.33
CA LYS A 212 22.27 7.71 36.90
C LYS A 212 22.16 6.83 38.14
N ASN A 213 20.96 6.70 38.70
CA ASN A 213 20.61 5.77 39.79
C ASN A 213 19.84 4.59 39.19
#